data_AF-A0A352A9S3-F1
#
_entry.id   AF-A0A352A9S3-F1
#
_cell.length_a   1.000
_cell.length_b   1.000
_cell.length_c   1.000
_cell.angle_alpha   90.00
_cell.angle_beta   90.00
_cell.angle_gamma   90.00
#
_symmetry.space_group_name_H-M   'P 1'
#
loop_
_entity.id
_entity.type
_entity.pdbx_description
1 polymer ?
#
loop_
_entity_poly.entity_id
_entity_poly.type
_entity_poly.pdbx_seq_one_letter_code
_entity_poly.pdbx_strand_id
1 'polypeptide(L)'
;VEYPFSKFSEESIAKNKEYIDNSDVIIVTDVAIGYGNFDNIKLIENIRDKKIIILHSVNRDFVNGEYEKILTELTKFDNVKYAMNLKELFNFLNN
;
A
#
# COMPACT_ATOMS: atom_id res chain seq x y z
N VAL A 1 -3.26 -17.34 15.44
CA VAL A 1 -2.02 -17.12 14.65
C VAL A 1 -2.43 -17.18 13.19
N GLU A 2 -2.27 -16.10 12.46
CA GLU A 2 -2.53 -16.09 11.01
C GLU A 2 -1.35 -16.74 10.28
N TYR A 3 -1.64 -17.49 9.23
CA TYR A 3 -0.61 -18.15 8.43
C TYR A 3 -0.12 -17.21 7.31
N PRO A 4 1.15 -17.31 6.89
CA PRO A 4 1.64 -16.59 5.72
C PRO A 4 0.72 -16.82 4.52
N PHE A 5 0.39 -15.75 3.79
CA PHE A 5 -0.46 -15.77 2.59
C PHE A 5 -1.94 -16.18 2.82
N SER A 6 -2.38 -16.35 4.06
CA SER A 6 -3.81 -16.48 4.39
C SER A 6 -4.52 -15.13 4.42
N LYS A 7 -5.85 -15.14 4.29
CA LYS A 7 -6.66 -13.92 4.42
C LYS A 7 -6.53 -13.38 5.84
N PHE A 8 -6.25 -12.08 5.96
CA PHE A 8 -6.29 -11.39 7.25
C PHE A 8 -7.68 -11.49 7.89
N SER A 9 -7.70 -11.71 9.20
CA SER A 9 -8.91 -11.61 10.00
C SER A 9 -9.45 -10.18 10.03
N GLU A 10 -10.73 -10.03 10.35
CA GLU A 10 -11.35 -8.70 10.52
C GLU A 10 -10.65 -7.88 11.60
N GLU A 11 -10.16 -8.52 12.66
CA GLU A 11 -9.37 -7.89 13.73
C GLU A 11 -8.05 -7.31 13.20
N SER A 12 -7.31 -8.09 12.41
CA SER A 12 -6.06 -7.63 11.78
C SER A 12 -6.30 -6.48 10.80
N ILE A 13 -7.39 -6.54 10.02
CA ILE A 13 -7.77 -5.47 9.08
C ILE A 13 -8.12 -4.19 9.87
N ALA A 14 -8.89 -4.29 10.95
CA ALA A 14 -9.24 -3.15 11.79
C ALA A 14 -8.00 -2.51 12.43
N LYS A 15 -7.06 -3.32 12.90
CA LYS A 15 -5.79 -2.86 13.47
C LYS A 15 -4.90 -2.18 12.43
N ASN A 16 -4.85 -2.71 11.20
CA ASN A 16 -4.14 -2.06 10.10
C ASN A 16 -4.75 -0.70 9.75
N LYS A 17 -6.08 -0.60 9.80
CA LYS A 17 -6.77 0.68 9.65
C LYS A 17 -6.38 1.68 10.75
N GLU A 18 -6.31 1.24 12.01
CA GLU A 18 -5.85 2.09 13.12
C GLU A 18 -4.40 2.58 12.89
N TYR A 19 -3.50 1.71 12.41
CA TYR A 19 -2.13 2.12 12.09
C TYR A 19 -2.08 3.14 10.95
N ILE A 20 -2.89 2.94 9.93
CA ILE A 20 -3.03 3.89 8.83
C ILE A 20 -3.53 5.24 9.36
N ASP A 21 -4.59 5.24 10.17
CA ASP A 21 -5.23 6.45 10.69
C ASP A 21 -4.25 7.28 11.55
N ASN A 22 -3.39 6.61 12.33
CA ASN A 22 -2.38 7.23 13.18
C ASN A 22 -1.03 7.51 12.47
N SER A 23 -0.87 7.15 11.21
CA SER A 23 0.38 7.36 10.47
C SER A 23 0.48 8.77 9.87
N ASP A 24 1.71 9.30 9.84
CA ASP A 24 2.06 10.50 9.08
C ASP A 24 2.28 10.20 7.59
N VAL A 25 2.88 9.03 7.31
CA VAL A 25 3.24 8.58 5.96
C VAL A 25 2.95 7.09 5.83
N ILE A 26 2.36 6.71 4.70
CA ILE A 26 2.10 5.32 4.32
C ILE A 26 3.11 4.92 3.25
N ILE A 27 3.81 3.80 3.46
CA ILE A 27 4.74 3.24 2.48
C ILE A 27 4.18 1.91 1.96
N VAL A 28 3.87 1.86 0.67
CA VAL A 28 3.54 0.61 -0.02
C VAL A 28 4.84 0.02 -0.54
N THR A 29 5.32 -1.04 0.10
CA THR A 29 6.58 -1.70 -0.27
C THR A 29 6.40 -2.66 -1.44
N ASP A 30 7.49 -2.94 -2.13
CA ASP A 30 7.52 -3.92 -3.22
C ASP A 30 7.42 -5.36 -2.68
N VAL A 31 6.19 -5.78 -2.37
CA VAL A 31 5.83 -7.15 -1.98
C VAL A 31 4.80 -7.72 -2.96
N ALA A 32 4.75 -9.05 -3.08
CA ALA A 32 3.71 -9.73 -3.85
C ALA A 32 2.33 -9.51 -3.22
N ILE A 33 1.35 -9.11 -4.03
CA ILE A 33 -0.04 -8.90 -3.59
C ILE A 33 -0.92 -10.02 -4.12
N GLY A 34 -1.50 -10.80 -3.20
CA GLY A 34 -2.45 -11.87 -3.47
C GLY A 34 -3.71 -11.68 -2.64
N TYR A 35 -4.70 -12.56 -2.81
CA TYR A 35 -5.97 -12.47 -2.09
C TYR A 35 -5.83 -12.42 -0.56
N GLY A 36 -4.75 -12.98 0.00
CA GLY A 36 -4.49 -12.97 1.44
C GLY A 36 -4.18 -11.59 2.02
N ASN A 37 -3.49 -10.72 1.26
CA ASN A 37 -3.04 -9.40 1.72
C ASN A 37 -3.66 -8.23 0.95
N PHE A 38 -4.50 -8.51 -0.05
CA PHE A 38 -5.11 -7.48 -0.88
C PHE A 38 -6.02 -6.52 -0.11
N ASP A 39 -6.66 -6.97 0.97
CA ASP A 39 -7.51 -6.10 1.78
C ASP A 39 -6.71 -4.94 2.42
N ASN A 40 -5.41 -5.09 2.70
CA ASN A 40 -4.56 -3.98 3.17
C ASN A 40 -4.39 -2.89 2.11
N ILE A 41 -4.35 -3.26 0.82
CA ILE A 41 -4.28 -2.30 -0.29
C ILE A 41 -5.60 -1.53 -0.41
N LYS A 42 -6.73 -2.22 -0.27
CA LYS A 42 -8.05 -1.56 -0.34
C LYS A 42 -8.23 -0.52 0.76
N LEU A 43 -7.62 -0.71 1.93
CA LEU A 43 -7.67 0.27 3.03
C LEU A 43 -7.09 1.64 2.63
N ILE A 44 -6.16 1.69 1.66
CA ILE A 44 -5.49 2.92 1.25
C ILE A 44 -6.07 3.56 -0.02
N GLU A 45 -6.92 2.85 -0.77
CA GLU A 45 -7.48 3.30 -2.06
C GLU A 45 -8.16 4.69 -1.97
N ASN A 46 -8.78 4.99 -0.83
CA ASN A 46 -9.56 6.21 -0.61
C ASN A 46 -8.90 7.23 0.32
N ILE A 47 -7.63 7.03 0.68
CA ILE A 47 -6.89 7.98 1.53
C ILE A 47 -6.42 9.16 0.69
N ARG A 48 -6.73 10.38 1.17
CA ARG A 48 -6.44 11.64 0.47
C ARG A 48 -5.70 12.65 1.34
N ASP A 49 -5.75 12.46 2.64
CA ASP A 49 -5.24 13.36 3.68
C ASP A 49 -3.85 12.97 4.18
N LYS A 50 -3.30 11.83 3.73
CA LYS A 50 -1.98 11.32 4.14
C LYS A 50 -1.04 11.19 2.96
N LYS A 51 0.26 11.38 3.21
CA LYS A 51 1.29 11.13 2.20
C LYS A 51 1.44 9.63 1.96
N ILE A 52 1.38 9.21 0.71
CA ILE A 52 1.57 7.81 0.32
C ILE A 52 2.79 7.71 -0.60
N ILE A 53 3.71 6.80 -0.28
CA ILE A 53 4.88 6.52 -1.12
C ILE A 53 4.79 5.07 -1.58
N ILE A 54 4.72 4.86 -2.88
CA ILE A 54 4.67 3.54 -3.50
C ILE A 54 6.08 3.20 -3.98
N LEU A 55 6.74 2.26 -3.31
CA LEU A 55 7.99 1.67 -3.76
C LEU A 55 7.66 0.47 -4.64
N HIS A 56 7.87 0.59 -5.95
CA HIS A 56 7.49 -0.45 -6.87
C HIS A 56 8.56 -0.61 -7.95
N SER A 57 9.28 -1.73 -7.89
CA SER A 57 10.29 -2.08 -8.90
C SER A 57 9.82 -3.20 -9.84
N VAL A 58 8.92 -4.09 -9.39
CA VAL A 58 8.36 -5.17 -10.22
C VAL A 58 6.88 -5.39 -9.86
N ASN A 59 6.02 -5.44 -10.88
CA ASN A 59 4.60 -5.76 -10.67
C ASN A 59 4.41 -7.23 -10.32
N ARG A 60 3.89 -7.51 -9.12
CA ARG A 60 3.59 -8.84 -8.59
C ARG A 60 2.15 -8.90 -8.07
N ASP A 61 1.23 -8.63 -8.98
CA ASP A 61 -0.22 -8.73 -8.81
C ASP A 61 -0.69 -10.19 -9.05
N PHE A 62 -1.15 -10.84 -7.99
CA PHE A 62 -1.79 -12.17 -8.01
C PHE A 62 -3.30 -12.08 -7.70
N VAL A 63 -3.89 -10.91 -7.94
CA VAL A 63 -5.31 -10.59 -7.79
C VAL A 63 -5.91 -10.08 -9.11
N ASN A 64 -5.47 -10.66 -10.24
CA ASN A 64 -6.02 -10.41 -11.58
C ASN A 64 -5.97 -8.95 -12.04
N GLY A 65 -4.94 -8.19 -11.65
CA GLY A 65 -4.76 -6.80 -12.07
C GLY A 65 -5.50 -5.79 -11.19
N GLU A 66 -6.21 -6.23 -10.15
CA GLU A 66 -6.93 -5.33 -9.24
C GLU A 66 -5.98 -4.48 -8.39
N TYR A 67 -4.79 -5.00 -8.04
CA TYR A 67 -3.79 -4.20 -7.33
C TYR A 67 -3.23 -3.11 -8.24
N GLU A 68 -2.91 -3.44 -9.49
CA GLU A 68 -2.43 -2.47 -10.48
C GLU A 68 -3.45 -1.36 -10.77
N LYS A 69 -4.75 -1.70 -10.83
CA LYS A 69 -5.83 -0.71 -10.95
C LYS A 69 -5.82 0.28 -9.77
N ILE A 70 -5.76 -0.21 -8.54
CA ILE A 70 -5.74 0.65 -7.34
C ILE A 70 -4.50 1.56 -7.36
N LEU A 71 -3.32 1.03 -7.67
CA LEU A 71 -2.10 1.85 -7.78
C LEU A 71 -2.25 2.94 -8.84
N THR A 72 -2.78 2.59 -10.01
CA THR A 72 -2.99 3.52 -11.12
C THR A 72 -3.92 4.66 -10.69
N GLU A 73 -5.01 4.36 -9.98
CA GLU A 73 -5.90 5.39 -9.44
C GLU A 73 -5.23 6.24 -8.35
N LEU A 74 -4.49 5.62 -7.43
CA LEU A 74 -3.77 6.34 -6.36
C LEU A 74 -2.76 7.35 -6.92
N THR A 75 -2.04 6.99 -7.99
CA THR A 75 -1.04 7.90 -8.59
C THR A 75 -1.63 9.18 -9.18
N LYS A 76 -2.96 9.27 -9.32
CA LYS A 76 -3.63 10.50 -9.77
C LYS A 76 -3.75 11.56 -8.67
N PHE A 77 -3.48 11.22 -7.41
CA PHE A 77 -3.58 12.17 -6.31
C PHE A 77 -2.22 12.79 -5.96
N ASP A 78 -2.22 14.09 -5.68
CA ASP A 78 -0.98 14.85 -5.43
C ASP A 78 -0.20 14.38 -4.19
N ASN A 79 -0.91 13.82 -3.21
CA ASN A 79 -0.36 13.25 -1.98
C ASN A 79 0.34 11.90 -2.17
N VAL A 80 0.30 11.34 -3.39
CA VAL A 80 0.93 10.07 -3.72
C VAL A 80 2.23 10.29 -4.50
N LYS A 81 3.29 9.58 -4.13
CA LYS A 81 4.60 9.59 -4.81
C LYS A 81 4.99 8.17 -5.20
N TYR A 82 5.45 8.00 -6.43
CA TYR A 82 5.95 6.74 -6.94
C TYR A 82 7.48 6.75 -6.91
N ALA A 83 8.08 5.80 -6.19
CA ALA A 83 9.52 5.67 -6.02
C ALA A 83 10.03 4.41 -6.75
N MET A 84 10.99 4.59 -7.65
CA MET A 84 11.59 3.50 -8.41
C MET A 84 12.66 2.72 -7.62
N ASN A 85 13.13 3.29 -6.51
CA ASN A 85 14.22 2.75 -5.70
C ASN A 85 14.22 3.36 -4.29
N LEU A 86 15.04 2.81 -3.40
CA LEU A 86 15.16 3.29 -2.02
C LEU A 86 15.66 4.73 -1.94
N LYS A 87 16.53 5.17 -2.86
CA LYS A 87 17.04 6.56 -2.86
C LYS A 87 15.91 7.56 -3.07
N GLU A 88 15.04 7.31 -4.05
CA GLU A 88 13.85 8.13 -4.29
C GLU A 88 12.88 8.10 -3.11
N LEU A 89 12.63 6.92 -2.54
CA LEU A 89 11.79 6.79 -1.35
C LEU A 89 12.31 7.65 -0.20
N PHE A 90 13.60 7.59 0.12
CA PHE A 90 14.18 8.41 1.18
C PHE A 90 14.17 9.89 0.85
N ASN A 91 14.36 10.28 -0.41
CA ASN A 91 14.17 11.67 -0.84
C ASN A 91 12.73 12.13 -0.57
N PHE A 92 11.73 11.31 -0.84
CA PHE A 92 10.35 11.66 -0.52
C PHE A 92 10.09 11.71 0.97
N LEU A 93 10.71 10.87 1.81
CA LEU A 93 10.51 10.93 3.27
C LEU A 93 11.12 12.17 3.92
N ASN A 94 12.26 12.64 3.43
CA ASN A 94 13.00 13.76 4.02
C ASN A 94 12.53 15.14 3.56
N ASN A 95 11.56 15.21 2.64
CA ASN A 95 10.90 16.44 2.17
C ASN A 95 9.48 16.53 2.74
#